data_AF-A0A382S758-F1
#
_entry.id   AF-A0A382S758-F1
#
_cell.length_a   1.000
_cell.length_b   1.000
_cell.length_c   1.000
_cell.angle_alpha   90.00
_cell.angle_beta   90.00
_cell.angle_gamma   90.00
#
_symmetry.space_group_name_H-M   'P 1'
#
loop_
_entity.id
_entity.type
_entity.pdbx_description
1 polymer ?
#
loop_
_entity_poly.entity_id
_entity_poly.type
_entity_poly.pdbx_seq_one_letter_code
_entity_poly.pdbx_strand_id
1 'polypeptide(L)'
;MGIEAEGFFLGVSVRDPKRILEKILGDGKDLDRLEETGESIEQLIEVLRDVVRCRRTRRWITDNYGIDVVVSSATFTHLLEISQINFIENSNRMLEVDTVSLKETRNLDDPVTVGNLNAILRELYRNLESIQGRLESEFTSLLLINEMRTELIDVVVQQINSMKKLNGRLTGYILSLGKVKSIERNFENLFPGSIQVGPLRKIWPVVKKEIEFYQKCSEMNKRW
;
A
#
# COMPACT_ATOMS: atom_id res chain seq x y z
N MET A 1 27.19 -15.42 -2.07
CA MET A 1 26.36 -16.66 -2.06
C MET A 1 25.52 -16.64 -3.32
N GLY A 2 25.67 -17.68 -4.13
CA GLY A 2 25.33 -17.68 -5.55
C GLY A 2 23.84 -17.53 -5.81
N ILE A 3 23.51 -16.60 -6.71
CA ILE A 3 22.26 -16.64 -7.45
C ILE A 3 22.49 -17.68 -8.54
N GLU A 4 21.93 -18.87 -8.37
CA GLU A 4 21.77 -19.81 -9.47
C GLU A 4 20.82 -19.17 -10.49
N ALA A 5 21.43 -18.54 -11.49
CA ALA A 5 20.80 -18.28 -12.75
C ALA A 5 20.56 -19.64 -13.42
N GLU A 6 19.42 -20.27 -13.13
CA GLU A 6 18.91 -21.30 -14.03
C GLU A 6 18.54 -20.63 -15.34
N GLY A 7 19.41 -20.83 -16.33
CA GLY A 7 19.32 -20.25 -17.64
C GLY A 7 18.28 -20.89 -18.53
N PHE A 8 18.23 -20.31 -19.72
CA PHE A 8 17.71 -20.86 -20.98
C PHE A 8 16.19 -21.01 -21.09
N PHE A 9 15.57 -20.04 -21.80
CA PHE A 9 14.80 -20.32 -23.03
C PHE A 9 14.77 -19.07 -23.93
N LEU A 10 15.94 -18.73 -24.48
CA LEU A 10 16.01 -17.99 -25.75
C LEU A 10 16.05 -19.05 -26.86
N GLY A 11 14.91 -19.22 -27.54
CA GLY A 11 14.69 -19.85 -28.85
C GLY A 11 15.23 -21.26 -29.12
N VAL A 12 14.42 -22.33 -28.97
CA VAL A 12 14.60 -23.62 -29.68
C VAL A 12 13.27 -24.41 -29.76
N SER A 13 12.83 -24.68 -30.99
CA SER A 13 11.93 -25.76 -31.46
C SER A 13 10.51 -25.87 -30.88
N VAL A 14 9.54 -26.14 -31.76
CA VAL A 14 8.16 -26.54 -31.42
C VAL A 14 8.23 -27.82 -30.59
N ARG A 15 8.39 -27.68 -29.28
CA ARG A 15 8.27 -28.77 -28.31
C ARG A 15 6.81 -29.17 -28.28
N ASP A 16 6.56 -30.47 -28.36
CA ASP A 16 5.25 -31.11 -28.19
C ASP A 16 4.41 -30.37 -27.12
N PRO A 17 3.33 -29.67 -27.52
CA PRO A 17 2.47 -28.91 -26.62
C PRO A 17 1.98 -29.75 -25.43
N LYS A 18 1.67 -31.04 -25.65
CA LYS A 18 1.23 -31.94 -24.57
C LYS A 18 2.30 -32.07 -23.48
N ARG A 19 3.55 -32.29 -23.88
CA ARG A 19 4.68 -32.40 -22.94
C ARG A 19 4.90 -31.12 -22.12
N ILE A 20 4.63 -29.95 -22.69
CA ILE A 20 4.71 -28.67 -21.97
C ILE A 20 3.56 -28.57 -20.97
N LEU A 21 2.35 -28.97 -21.39
CA LEU A 21 1.15 -28.94 -20.57
C LEU A 21 1.24 -29.89 -19.37
N GLU A 22 1.78 -31.11 -19.57
CA GLU A 22 2.09 -32.07 -18.49
C GLU A 22 3.02 -31.46 -17.43
N LYS A 23 4.08 -30.76 -17.85
CA LYS A 23 4.99 -30.09 -16.91
C LYS A 23 4.32 -29.02 -16.06
N ILE A 24 3.30 -28.35 -16.60
CA ILE A 24 2.59 -27.27 -15.89
C ILE A 24 1.50 -27.83 -14.97
N LEU A 25 0.78 -28.87 -15.41
CA LEU A 25 -0.35 -29.47 -14.69
C LEU A 25 0.03 -30.62 -13.74
N GLY A 26 1.21 -31.22 -13.92
CA GLY A 26 1.66 -32.44 -13.26
C GLY A 26 1.28 -33.71 -14.03
N ASP A 27 2.00 -34.80 -13.77
CA ASP A 27 1.80 -36.09 -14.45
C ASP A 27 0.41 -36.68 -14.17
N GLY A 28 -0.17 -37.38 -15.15
CA GLY A 28 -1.42 -38.14 -14.99
C GLY A 28 -2.72 -37.39 -15.32
N LYS A 29 -2.65 -36.31 -16.11
CA LYS A 29 -3.85 -35.66 -16.69
C LYS A 29 -4.13 -36.23 -18.08
N ASP A 30 -5.40 -36.56 -18.33
CA ASP A 30 -5.87 -37.00 -19.65
C ASP A 30 -5.92 -35.80 -20.60
N LEU A 31 -4.84 -35.61 -21.35
CA LEU A 31 -4.68 -34.52 -22.32
C LEU A 31 -5.31 -34.85 -23.69
N ASP A 32 -5.70 -36.11 -23.91
CA ASP A 32 -6.31 -36.53 -25.18
C ASP A 32 -7.74 -35.98 -25.28
N ARG A 33 -8.45 -35.91 -24.16
CA ARG A 33 -9.75 -35.21 -24.05
C ARG A 33 -9.72 -33.73 -24.40
N LEU A 34 -8.58 -33.06 -24.26
CA LEU A 34 -8.40 -31.65 -24.62
C LEU A 34 -8.22 -31.45 -26.13
N GLU A 35 -7.75 -32.47 -26.86
CA GLU A 35 -7.72 -32.42 -28.33
C GLU A 35 -9.12 -32.62 -28.92
N GLU A 36 -9.95 -33.44 -28.26
CA GLU A 36 -11.33 -33.71 -28.69
C GLU A 36 -12.22 -32.45 -28.65
N THR A 37 -11.88 -31.45 -27.84
CA THR A 37 -12.64 -30.18 -27.77
C THR A 37 -12.33 -29.24 -28.95
N GLY A 38 -11.23 -29.46 -29.67
CA GLY A 38 -10.76 -28.59 -30.75
C GLY A 38 -10.23 -27.23 -30.27
N GLU A 39 -10.07 -27.03 -28.97
CA GLU A 39 -9.49 -25.81 -28.40
C GLU A 39 -7.96 -25.77 -28.59
N SER A 40 -7.38 -24.58 -28.74
CA SER A 40 -5.93 -24.46 -28.94
C SER A 40 -5.16 -24.78 -27.64
N ILE A 41 -4.43 -25.89 -27.68
CA ILE A 41 -3.53 -26.31 -26.60
C ILE A 41 -2.44 -25.25 -26.37
N GLU A 42 -1.97 -24.59 -27.42
CA GLU A 42 -0.98 -23.52 -27.34
C GLU A 42 -1.51 -22.33 -26.53
N GLN A 43 -2.77 -21.91 -26.77
CA GLN A 43 -3.40 -20.84 -26.00
C GLN A 43 -3.55 -21.23 -24.54
N LEU A 44 -3.95 -22.47 -24.25
CA LEU A 44 -4.05 -22.99 -22.89
C LEU A 44 -2.68 -22.97 -22.17
N ILE A 45 -1.62 -23.38 -22.86
CA ILE A 45 -0.25 -23.35 -22.32
C ILE A 45 0.16 -21.91 -21.96
N GLU A 46 -0.10 -20.94 -22.83
CA GLU A 46 0.23 -19.54 -22.54
C GLU A 46 -0.56 -19.00 -21.34
N VAL A 47 -1.86 -19.27 -21.27
CA VAL A 47 -2.69 -18.90 -20.11
C VAL A 47 -2.15 -19.51 -18.82
N LEU A 48 -1.79 -20.80 -18.82
CA LEU A 48 -1.27 -21.46 -17.63
C LEU A 48 0.12 -20.96 -17.24
N ARG A 49 0.98 -20.62 -18.21
CA ARG A 49 2.27 -19.98 -17.95
C ARG A 49 2.09 -18.64 -17.26
N ASP A 50 1.12 -17.84 -17.70
CA ASP A 50 0.81 -16.57 -17.05
C ASP A 50 0.28 -16.75 -15.64
N VAL A 51 -0.57 -17.76 -15.39
CA VAL A 51 -1.00 -18.13 -14.03
C VAL A 51 0.19 -18.50 -13.14
N VAL A 52 1.15 -19.28 -13.67
CA VAL A 52 2.38 -19.64 -12.93
C VAL A 52 3.23 -18.40 -12.63
N ARG A 53 3.39 -17.49 -13.60
CA ARG A 53 4.10 -16.21 -13.39
C ARG A 53 3.43 -15.38 -12.29
N CYS A 54 2.10 -15.22 -12.34
CA CYS A 54 1.35 -14.50 -11.30
C CYS A 54 1.58 -15.09 -9.91
N ARG A 55 1.53 -16.43 -9.77
CA ARG A 55 1.79 -17.12 -8.49
C ARG A 55 3.22 -16.89 -7.99
N ARG A 56 4.21 -16.93 -8.89
CA ARG A 56 5.62 -16.66 -8.55
C ARG A 56 5.83 -15.22 -8.09
N THR A 57 5.24 -14.25 -8.80
CA THR A 57 5.30 -12.83 -8.42
C THR A 57 4.65 -12.60 -7.05
N ARG A 58 3.45 -13.14 -6.82
CA ARG A 58 2.79 -13.05 -5.50
C ARG A 58 3.69 -13.58 -4.39
N ARG A 59 4.23 -14.79 -4.56
CA ARG A 59 5.13 -15.40 -3.58
C ARG A 59 6.36 -14.52 -3.31
N TRP A 60 6.99 -14.01 -4.37
CA TRP A 60 8.13 -13.10 -4.22
C TRP A 60 7.76 -11.84 -3.41
N ILE A 61 6.59 -11.24 -3.65
CA ILE A 61 6.12 -10.07 -2.88
C ILE A 61 5.92 -10.44 -1.40
N THR A 62 5.28 -11.58 -1.14
CA THR A 62 5.06 -12.05 0.24
C THR A 62 6.38 -12.34 0.95
N ASP A 63 7.34 -13.00 0.29
CA ASP A 63 8.61 -13.39 0.89
C ASP A 63 9.52 -12.18 1.19
N ASN A 64 9.48 -11.14 0.34
CA ASN A 64 10.38 -9.98 0.47
C ASN A 64 9.78 -8.83 1.28
N TYR A 65 8.45 -8.66 1.24
CA TYR A 65 7.78 -7.50 1.86
C TYR A 65 6.75 -7.90 2.92
N GLY A 66 6.47 -9.19 3.10
CA GLY A 66 5.43 -9.65 4.03
C GLY A 66 4.00 -9.32 3.58
N ILE A 67 3.80 -8.96 2.30
CA ILE A 67 2.51 -8.55 1.75
C ILE A 67 1.90 -9.69 0.94
N ASP A 68 0.68 -10.12 1.29
CA ASP A 68 -0.12 -11.01 0.46
C ASP A 68 -1.08 -10.20 -0.41
N VAL A 69 -0.84 -10.20 -1.72
CA VAL A 69 -1.61 -9.41 -2.69
C VAL A 69 -2.91 -10.10 -3.12
N VAL A 70 -3.28 -11.24 -2.50
CA VAL A 70 -4.59 -11.83 -2.75
C VAL A 70 -5.68 -11.09 -1.98
N VAL A 71 -6.67 -10.67 -2.75
CA VAL A 71 -7.84 -9.98 -2.26
C VAL A 71 -9.03 -10.93 -2.38
N SER A 72 -9.65 -11.26 -1.25
CA SER A 72 -10.92 -12.01 -1.26
C SER A 72 -12.03 -11.16 -1.87
N SER A 73 -13.10 -11.77 -2.38
CA SER A 73 -14.23 -10.99 -2.90
C SER A 73 -14.81 -10.03 -1.85
N ALA A 74 -14.98 -10.51 -0.61
CA ALA A 74 -15.43 -9.68 0.51
C ALA A 74 -14.49 -8.49 0.79
N THR A 75 -13.17 -8.72 0.80
CA THR A 75 -12.18 -7.63 0.94
C THR A 75 -12.29 -6.65 -0.22
N PHE A 76 -12.45 -7.14 -1.44
CA PHE A 76 -12.57 -6.28 -2.61
C PHE A 76 -13.83 -5.41 -2.56
N THR A 77 -14.97 -5.96 -2.11
CA THR A 77 -16.20 -5.18 -1.88
C THR A 77 -15.96 -4.01 -0.92
N HIS A 78 -15.24 -4.22 0.17
CA HIS A 78 -14.88 -3.13 1.07
C HIS A 78 -13.97 -2.09 0.41
N LEU A 79 -13.03 -2.52 -0.43
CA LEU A 79 -12.15 -1.61 -1.19
C LEU A 79 -12.92 -0.77 -2.21
N LEU A 80 -14.11 -1.18 -2.65
CA LEU A 80 -14.96 -0.35 -3.50
C LEU A 80 -15.49 0.89 -2.78
N GLU A 81 -15.41 0.99 -1.44
CA GLU A 81 -15.64 2.26 -0.73
C GLU A 81 -14.65 3.35 -1.13
N ILE A 82 -13.50 2.97 -1.69
CA ILE A 82 -12.57 3.88 -2.33
C ILE A 82 -13.09 4.19 -3.75
N SER A 83 -13.59 5.41 -3.95
CA SER A 83 -14.20 5.84 -5.22
C SER A 83 -13.32 5.56 -6.46
N GLN A 84 -12.01 5.78 -6.35
CA GLN A 84 -11.06 5.56 -7.45
C GLN A 84 -10.92 4.07 -7.86
N ILE A 85 -11.29 3.15 -6.96
CA ILE A 85 -11.32 1.72 -7.24
C ILE A 85 -12.71 1.31 -7.77
N ASN A 86 -13.78 1.94 -7.27
CA ASN A 86 -15.15 1.64 -7.66
C ASN A 86 -15.44 1.93 -9.14
N PHE A 87 -14.92 3.02 -9.67
CA PHE A 87 -15.28 3.48 -11.00
C PHE A 87 -14.26 3.04 -12.03
N ILE A 88 -14.73 2.35 -13.07
CA ILE A 88 -13.91 2.00 -14.24
C ILE A 88 -14.44 2.71 -15.48
N GLU A 89 -13.52 3.13 -16.34
CA GLU A 89 -13.82 3.72 -17.64
C GLU A 89 -13.86 2.60 -18.69
N ASN A 90 -14.97 2.50 -19.41
CA ASN A 90 -15.13 1.59 -20.54
C ASN A 90 -15.42 2.40 -21.80
N SER A 91 -14.75 2.08 -22.89
CA SER A 91 -15.10 2.66 -24.20
C SER A 91 -16.19 1.82 -24.86
N ASN A 92 -17.29 2.46 -25.24
CA ASN A 92 -18.34 1.80 -26.00
C ASN A 92 -17.97 1.66 -27.49
N ARG A 93 -18.82 1.01 -28.29
CA ARG A 93 -18.57 0.77 -29.73
C ARG A 93 -18.45 2.06 -30.56
N MET A 94 -18.88 3.19 -30.03
CA MET A 94 -18.77 4.51 -30.65
C MET A 94 -17.56 5.31 -30.12
N LEU A 95 -16.68 4.67 -29.34
CA LEU A 95 -15.52 5.28 -28.67
C LEU A 95 -15.87 6.32 -27.60
N GLU A 96 -17.13 6.36 -27.15
CA GLU A 96 -17.50 7.19 -26.00
C GLU A 96 -17.06 6.49 -24.72
N VAL A 97 -16.57 7.26 -23.76
CA VAL A 97 -16.09 6.76 -22.48
C VAL A 97 -17.24 6.79 -21.48
N ASP A 98 -17.68 5.60 -21.08
CA ASP A 98 -18.70 5.40 -20.06
C ASP A 98 -18.05 4.99 -18.73
N THR A 99 -18.40 5.70 -17.66
CA THR A 99 -17.94 5.36 -16.30
C THR A 99 -18.94 4.44 -15.63
N VAL A 100 -18.49 3.26 -15.20
CA VAL A 100 -19.34 2.24 -14.58
C VAL A 100 -18.92 2.01 -13.14
N SER A 101 -19.90 1.94 -12.23
CA SER A 101 -19.66 1.54 -10.83
C SER A 101 -19.57 0.02 -10.72
N LEU A 102 -18.45 -0.46 -10.19
CA LEU A 102 -18.26 -1.87 -9.88
C LEU A 102 -19.17 -2.34 -8.73
N LYS A 103 -19.55 -1.46 -7.78
CA LYS A 103 -20.51 -1.81 -6.72
C LYS A 103 -21.89 -2.16 -7.27
N GLU A 104 -22.32 -1.50 -8.33
CA GLU A 104 -23.66 -1.66 -8.90
C GLU A 104 -23.73 -2.84 -9.88
N THR A 105 -22.59 -3.26 -10.41
CA THR A 105 -22.51 -4.26 -11.49
C THR A 105 -22.00 -5.63 -11.04
N ARG A 106 -21.40 -5.72 -9.85
CA ARG A 106 -20.85 -6.97 -9.31
C ARG A 106 -21.71 -7.53 -8.18
N ASN A 107 -21.77 -8.85 -8.08
CA ASN A 107 -22.26 -9.55 -6.90
C ASN A 107 -21.15 -9.76 -5.86
N LEU A 108 -21.54 -10.02 -4.61
CA LEU A 108 -20.61 -10.21 -3.48
C LEU A 108 -19.63 -11.38 -3.67
N ASP A 109 -20.01 -12.40 -4.44
CA ASP A 109 -19.19 -13.60 -4.65
C ASP A 109 -18.42 -13.57 -5.98
N ASP A 110 -18.53 -12.48 -6.75
CA ASP A 110 -17.85 -12.37 -8.03
C ASP A 110 -16.33 -12.41 -7.85
N PRO A 111 -15.60 -13.24 -8.61
CA PRO A 111 -14.16 -13.38 -8.47
C PRO A 111 -13.44 -12.06 -8.76
N VAL A 112 -12.37 -11.79 -8.01
CA VAL A 112 -11.52 -10.60 -8.20
C VAL A 112 -10.62 -10.82 -9.41
N THR A 113 -10.78 -9.98 -10.44
CA THR A 113 -9.98 -10.08 -11.66
C THR A 113 -8.61 -9.41 -11.50
N VAL A 114 -7.68 -9.71 -12.40
CA VAL A 114 -6.39 -8.99 -12.46
C VAL A 114 -6.59 -7.49 -12.71
N GLY A 115 -7.60 -7.10 -13.49
CA GLY A 115 -7.96 -5.70 -13.68
C GLY A 115 -8.37 -5.03 -12.37
N ASN A 116 -9.12 -5.73 -11.53
CA ASN A 116 -9.48 -5.25 -10.19
C ASN A 116 -8.24 -5.04 -9.31
N LEU A 117 -7.34 -6.03 -9.26
CA LEU A 117 -6.08 -5.91 -8.51
C LEU A 117 -5.22 -4.75 -9.02
N ASN A 118 -5.16 -4.55 -10.33
CA ASN A 118 -4.42 -3.42 -10.92
C ASN A 118 -5.00 -2.07 -10.53
N ALA A 119 -6.33 -1.93 -10.43
CA ALA A 119 -6.96 -0.69 -9.96
C ALA A 119 -6.58 -0.40 -8.51
N ILE A 120 -6.65 -1.41 -7.64
CA ILE A 120 -6.22 -1.32 -6.23
C ILE A 120 -4.76 -0.89 -6.13
N LEU A 121 -3.86 -1.57 -6.85
CA LEU A 121 -2.42 -1.29 -6.81
C LEU A 121 -2.08 0.10 -7.35
N ARG A 122 -2.74 0.56 -8.42
CA ARG A 122 -2.56 1.92 -8.95
C ARG A 122 -2.99 2.97 -7.93
N GLU A 123 -4.11 2.78 -7.26
CA GLU A 123 -4.60 3.72 -6.26
C GLU A 123 -3.71 3.71 -5.00
N LEU A 124 -3.26 2.53 -4.56
CA LEU A 124 -2.29 2.42 -3.48
C LEU A 124 -0.98 3.14 -3.83
N TYR A 125 -0.45 2.90 -5.04
CA TYR A 125 0.75 3.56 -5.53
C TYR A 125 0.60 5.09 -5.55
N ARG A 126 -0.49 5.62 -6.12
CA ARG A 126 -0.78 7.06 -6.13
C ARG A 126 -0.80 7.66 -4.72
N ASN A 127 -1.41 6.96 -3.78
CA ASN A 127 -1.47 7.39 -2.38
C ASN A 127 -0.08 7.41 -1.73
N LEU A 128 0.73 6.37 -1.94
CA LEU A 128 2.11 6.31 -1.44
C LEU A 128 3.01 7.37 -2.08
N GLU A 129 2.89 7.58 -3.40
CA GLU A 129 3.61 8.62 -4.14
C GLU A 129 3.25 10.02 -3.63
N SER A 130 1.97 10.27 -3.29
CA SER A 130 1.55 11.52 -2.67
C SER A 130 2.20 11.75 -1.30
N ILE A 131 2.27 10.71 -0.46
CA ILE A 131 2.94 10.80 0.84
C ILE A 131 4.44 11.05 0.66
N GLN A 132 5.09 10.32 -0.25
CA GLN A 132 6.51 10.49 -0.54
C GLN A 132 6.82 11.89 -1.07
N GLY A 133 6.04 12.39 -2.04
CA GLY A 133 6.25 13.73 -2.60
C GLY A 133 6.16 14.82 -1.53
N ARG A 134 5.28 14.67 -0.54
CA ARG A 134 5.19 15.58 0.60
C ARG A 134 6.36 15.42 1.57
N LEU A 135 6.81 14.20 1.83
CA LEU A 135 7.99 13.94 2.63
C LEU A 135 9.23 14.65 2.06
N GLU A 136 9.42 14.57 0.74
CA GLU A 136 10.58 15.15 0.05
C GLU A 136 10.52 16.69 -0.08
N SER A 137 9.32 17.25 -0.24
CA SER A 137 9.15 18.70 -0.52
C SER A 137 8.76 19.55 0.68
N GLU A 138 7.91 19.04 1.59
CA GLU A 138 7.32 19.80 2.70
C GLU A 138 7.99 19.48 4.05
N PHE A 139 8.49 18.25 4.22
CA PHE A 139 8.94 17.72 5.52
C PHE A 139 10.38 17.18 5.48
N THR A 140 11.32 18.04 5.10
CA THR A 140 12.75 17.72 4.98
C THR A 140 13.44 17.34 6.30
N SER A 141 12.80 17.58 7.44
CA SER A 141 13.27 17.14 8.76
C SER A 141 12.08 16.73 9.63
N LEU A 142 11.92 15.41 9.80
CA LEU A 142 10.97 14.81 10.73
C LEU A 142 11.72 14.35 11.98
N LEU A 143 11.52 15.07 13.08
CA LEU A 143 12.25 14.86 14.33
C LEU A 143 11.83 13.58 15.04
N LEU A 144 10.59 13.13 14.82
CA LEU A 144 9.90 12.06 15.53
C LEU A 144 9.73 10.80 14.67
N ILE A 145 10.23 10.77 13.43
CA ILE A 145 9.93 9.71 12.43
C ILE A 145 10.17 8.29 12.91
N ASN A 146 11.20 8.06 13.71
CA ASN A 146 11.58 6.72 14.17
C ASN A 146 10.78 6.25 15.39
N GLU A 147 10.10 7.16 16.07
CA GLU A 147 9.44 6.89 17.36
C GLU A 147 7.93 7.17 17.32
N MET A 148 7.48 7.96 16.35
CA MET A 148 6.08 8.31 16.17
C MET A 148 5.24 7.08 15.85
N ARG A 149 4.09 6.99 16.52
CA ARG A 149 3.05 5.99 16.30
C ARG A 149 1.69 6.65 16.24
N THR A 150 0.73 5.97 15.61
CA THR A 150 -0.63 6.49 15.43
C THR A 150 -1.28 6.91 16.76
N GLU A 151 -1.05 6.15 17.83
CA GLU A 151 -1.63 6.39 19.16
C GLU A 151 -1.05 7.63 19.84
N LEU A 152 0.15 8.06 19.44
CA LEU A 152 0.84 9.21 20.01
C LEU A 152 0.43 10.54 19.36
N ILE A 153 -0.20 10.50 18.17
CA ILE A 153 -0.57 11.71 17.41
C ILE A 153 -1.42 12.64 18.27
N ASP A 154 -2.52 12.14 18.84
CA ASP A 154 -3.44 12.97 19.65
C ASP A 154 -2.79 13.44 20.95
N VAL A 155 -1.93 12.62 21.55
CA VAL A 155 -1.17 12.97 22.74
C VAL A 155 -0.26 14.17 22.46
N VAL A 156 0.49 14.14 21.35
CA VAL A 156 1.38 15.24 20.97
C VAL A 156 0.58 16.49 20.57
N VAL A 157 -0.55 16.35 19.89
CA VAL A 157 -1.47 17.48 19.61
C VAL A 157 -1.89 18.16 20.93
N GLN A 158 -2.27 17.40 21.94
CA GLN A 158 -2.64 17.94 23.25
C GLN A 158 -1.47 18.63 23.95
N GLN A 159 -0.27 18.06 23.89
CA GLN A 159 0.95 18.66 24.45
C GLN A 159 1.27 19.99 23.75
N ILE A 160 1.24 20.05 22.41
CA ILE A 160 1.44 21.28 21.63
C ILE A 160 0.39 22.34 21.99
N ASN A 161 -0.88 21.96 22.06
CA ASN A 161 -1.96 22.88 22.39
C ASN A 161 -1.82 23.41 23.82
N SER A 162 -1.38 22.58 24.75
CA SER A 162 -1.06 22.99 26.12
C SER A 162 0.11 23.97 26.15
N MET A 163 1.18 23.71 25.39
CA MET A 163 2.31 24.62 25.25
C MET A 163 1.89 26.00 24.71
N LYS A 164 1.07 26.05 23.66
CA LYS A 164 0.54 27.31 23.13
C LYS A 164 -0.26 28.10 24.17
N LYS A 165 -1.13 27.42 24.94
CA LYS A 165 -1.94 28.05 26.00
C LYS A 165 -1.08 28.60 27.15
N LEU A 166 0.02 27.94 27.46
CA LEU A 166 0.93 28.34 28.54
C LEU A 166 1.91 29.45 28.13
N ASN A 167 2.01 29.78 26.84
CA ASN A 167 2.85 30.84 26.32
C ASN A 167 2.13 32.20 26.41
N GLY A 168 2.39 32.94 27.50
CA GLY A 168 1.83 34.28 27.69
C GLY A 168 2.42 35.28 26.69
N ARG A 169 1.58 36.19 26.17
CA ARG A 169 1.98 37.17 25.15
C ARG A 169 3.12 38.11 25.58
N LEU A 170 3.21 38.42 26.88
CA LEU A 170 4.24 39.31 27.47
C LEU A 170 5.25 38.56 28.35
N THR A 171 4.81 37.50 29.01
CA THR A 171 5.63 36.76 30.00
C THR A 171 6.25 35.49 29.43
N GLY A 172 5.93 35.12 28.19
CA GLY A 172 6.24 33.81 27.63
C GLY A 172 5.83 32.70 28.60
N TYR A 173 6.78 31.83 28.92
CA TYR A 173 6.60 30.69 29.84
C TYR A 173 6.98 30.96 31.31
N ILE A 174 7.33 32.18 31.70
CA ILE A 174 7.88 32.48 33.04
C ILE A 174 6.90 32.09 34.15
N LEU A 175 5.62 32.44 34.01
CA LEU A 175 4.58 32.17 35.00
C LEU A 175 4.07 30.71 34.99
N SER A 176 4.43 29.94 33.96
CA SER A 176 3.95 28.59 33.71
C SER A 176 5.05 27.53 33.74
N LEU A 177 6.25 27.89 34.23
CA LEU A 177 7.48 27.09 34.11
C LEU A 177 7.33 25.66 34.64
N GLY A 178 6.64 25.46 35.77
CA GLY A 178 6.42 24.13 36.35
C GLY A 178 5.56 23.23 35.46
N LYS A 179 4.47 23.76 34.90
CA LYS A 179 3.60 23.03 33.96
C LYS A 179 4.33 22.72 32.65
N VAL A 180 5.10 23.68 32.14
CA VAL A 180 5.93 23.51 30.94
C VAL A 180 6.94 22.38 31.13
N LYS A 181 7.68 22.37 32.24
CA LYS A 181 8.65 21.30 32.55
C LYS A 181 7.99 19.92 32.64
N SER A 182 6.77 19.85 33.19
CA SER A 182 6.03 18.58 33.24
C SER A 182 5.65 18.08 31.84
N ILE A 183 5.22 18.97 30.95
CA ILE A 183 4.87 18.62 29.56
C ILE A 183 6.13 18.20 28.80
N GLU A 184 7.22 18.96 28.94
CA GLU A 184 8.51 18.64 28.31
C GLU A 184 9.02 17.27 28.75
N ARG A 185 9.00 16.96 30.05
CA ARG A 185 9.41 15.64 30.57
C ARG A 185 8.53 14.51 30.01
N ASN A 186 7.23 14.72 29.93
CA ASN A 186 6.32 13.73 29.35
C ASN A 186 6.62 13.51 27.86
N PHE A 187 6.91 14.58 27.11
CA PHE A 187 7.31 14.49 25.71
C PHE A 187 8.65 13.76 25.55
N GLU A 188 9.66 14.09 26.35
CA GLU A 188 10.97 13.43 26.36
C GLU A 188 10.86 11.92 26.66
N ASN A 189 9.95 11.54 27.56
CA ASN A 189 9.68 10.12 27.84
C ASN A 189 9.04 9.37 26.67
N LEU A 190 8.27 10.05 25.82
CA LEU A 190 7.64 9.47 24.64
C LEU A 190 8.61 9.38 23.44
N PHE A 191 9.56 10.30 23.36
CA PHE A 191 10.50 10.43 22.25
C PHE A 191 11.96 10.54 22.74
N PRO A 192 12.51 9.50 23.39
CA PRO A 192 13.85 9.53 23.94
C PRO A 192 14.95 9.76 22.90
N GLY A 193 14.74 9.32 21.65
CA GLY A 193 15.65 9.57 20.53
C GLY A 193 15.63 11.02 20.03
N SER A 194 14.47 11.68 20.11
CA SER A 194 14.28 13.07 19.67
C SER A 194 14.75 14.14 20.67
N ILE A 195 15.17 13.75 21.89
CA ILE A 195 15.62 14.67 22.96
C ILE A 195 16.80 15.55 22.50
N GLN A 196 17.63 15.06 21.58
CA GLN A 196 18.83 15.76 21.09
C GLN A 196 18.50 17.07 20.35
N VAL A 197 17.26 17.26 19.91
CA VAL A 197 16.82 18.43 19.14
C VAL A 197 16.46 19.62 20.05
N GLY A 198 16.25 19.36 21.34
CA GLY A 198 16.01 20.38 22.36
C GLY A 198 14.59 20.35 22.96
N PRO A 199 14.31 21.23 23.93
CA PRO A 199 13.06 21.20 24.69
C PRO A 199 11.85 21.54 23.81
N LEU A 200 10.69 20.90 24.09
CA LEU A 200 9.46 21.06 23.31
C LEU A 200 9.07 22.54 23.12
N ARG A 201 9.29 23.41 24.12
CA ARG A 201 8.99 24.85 23.98
C ARG A 201 9.70 25.56 22.83
N LYS A 202 10.85 25.04 22.39
CA LYS A 202 11.61 25.56 21.25
C LYS A 202 11.21 24.89 19.94
N ILE A 203 10.99 23.57 19.97
CA ILE A 203 10.79 22.77 18.76
C ILE A 203 9.32 22.56 18.38
N TRP A 204 8.36 22.90 19.25
CA TRP A 204 6.94 22.64 18.99
C TRP A 204 6.41 23.21 17.65
N PRO A 205 6.92 24.34 17.08
CA PRO A 205 6.45 24.78 15.77
C PRO A 205 6.80 23.80 14.65
N VAL A 206 7.98 23.16 14.73
CA VAL A 206 8.42 22.10 13.80
C VAL A 206 7.59 20.85 14.03
N VAL A 207 7.50 20.41 15.30
CA VAL A 207 6.71 19.24 15.69
C VAL A 207 5.25 19.39 15.24
N LYS A 208 4.66 20.59 15.33
CA LYS A 208 3.29 20.86 14.84
C LYS A 208 3.14 20.54 13.36
N LYS A 209 4.07 20.98 12.51
CA LYS A 209 4.03 20.68 11.06
C LYS A 209 4.18 19.18 10.83
N GLU A 210 5.11 18.56 11.52
CA GLU A 210 5.34 17.13 11.48
C GLU A 210 4.11 16.30 11.92
N ILE A 211 3.35 16.76 12.93
CA ILE A 211 2.06 16.16 13.29
C ILE A 211 1.04 16.20 12.13
N GLU A 212 0.98 17.30 11.38
CA GLU A 212 0.07 17.42 10.23
C GLU A 212 0.42 16.39 9.13
N PHE A 213 1.70 16.03 9.00
CA PHE A 213 2.13 14.93 8.14
C PHE A 213 1.63 13.57 8.67
N TYR A 214 1.87 13.27 9.94
CA TYR A 214 1.46 11.99 10.53
C TYR A 214 -0.05 11.78 10.57
N GLN A 215 -0.83 12.84 10.76
CA GLN A 215 -2.29 12.76 10.65
C GLN A 215 -2.70 12.31 9.24
N LYS A 216 -2.07 12.85 8.20
CA LYS A 216 -2.35 12.48 6.80
C LYS A 216 -1.91 11.04 6.50
N CYS A 217 -0.79 10.58 7.07
CA CYS A 217 -0.41 9.17 7.01
C CYS A 217 -1.40 8.27 7.75
N SER A 218 -1.90 8.69 8.91
CA SER A 218 -2.90 7.94 9.69
C SER A 218 -4.25 7.86 8.96
N GLU A 219 -4.69 8.95 8.33
CA GLU A 219 -5.89 8.97 7.47
C GLU A 219 -5.74 7.99 6.31
N MET A 220 -4.56 7.96 5.67
CA MET A 220 -4.28 7.01 4.60
C MET A 220 -4.32 5.56 5.09
N ASN A 221 -3.68 5.28 6.24
CA ASN A 221 -3.69 3.95 6.84
C ASN A 221 -5.08 3.51 7.32
N LYS A 222 -6.01 4.43 7.58
CA LYS A 222 -7.41 4.10 7.91
C LYS A 222 -8.25 3.81 6.67
N ARG A 223 -7.86 4.38 5.52
CA ARG A 223 -8.54 4.17 4.23
C ARG A 223 -8.24 2.78 3.66
N TRP A 224 -7.04 2.27 3.92
CA TRP A 224 -6.55 0.96 3.47
C TRP A 224 -6.70 -0.11 4.54
#